data_AF-A0A094IGP8-F1
#
_entry.id   AF-A0A094IGP8-F1
#
_cell.length_a   1.000
_cell.length_b   1.000
_cell.length_c   1.000
_cell.angle_alpha   90.00
_cell.angle_beta   90.00
_cell.angle_gamma   90.00
#
_symmetry.space_group_name_H-M   'P 1'
#
loop_
_entity.id
_entity.type
_entity.pdbx_description
1 polymer ?
#
loop_
_entity_poly.entity_id
_entity_poly.type
_entity_poly.pdbx_seq_one_letter_code
_entity_poly.pdbx_strand_id
1 'polypeptide(L)'
;MAKKTPKIKNKKNHLIEVLNAVTLKTPCKYNKKDLSAYVLSLFLSEDRKLSKIVNEINKYQFVLTDELIFKYYVHTVPKGRRYIKFTKKTKESKDKDQQIKLLMERYNISKREASLSLIERKRK
;
A
#
# COMPACT_ATOMS: atom_id res chain seq x y z
N MET A 1 13.17 45.01 -7.52
CA MET A 1 13.55 43.69 -8.06
C MET A 1 12.85 42.59 -7.26
N ALA A 2 11.68 42.13 -7.71
CA ALA A 2 10.96 41.05 -7.03
C ALA A 2 11.63 39.71 -7.35
N LYS A 3 12.20 39.06 -6.34
CA LYS A 3 12.76 37.71 -6.42
C LYS A 3 11.62 36.76 -6.80
N LYS A 4 11.59 36.29 -8.06
CA LYS A 4 10.74 35.17 -8.47
C LYS A 4 11.15 33.96 -7.63
N THR A 5 10.26 33.51 -6.76
CA THR A 5 10.40 32.24 -6.06
C THR A 5 10.58 31.11 -7.07
N PRO A 6 11.52 30.17 -6.86
CA PRO A 6 11.70 29.06 -7.78
C PRO A 6 10.45 28.19 -7.75
N LYS A 7 9.82 28.03 -8.92
CA LYS A 7 8.72 27.07 -9.14
C LYS A 7 9.17 25.71 -8.62
N ILE A 8 8.48 25.19 -7.59
CA ILE A 8 8.63 23.82 -7.11
C ILE A 8 8.37 22.92 -8.30
N LYS A 9 9.42 22.35 -8.90
CA LYS A 9 9.28 21.33 -9.94
C LYS A 9 8.58 20.16 -9.27
N ASN A 10 7.32 19.91 -9.63
CA ASN A 10 6.56 18.74 -9.19
C ASN A 10 7.44 17.51 -9.41
N LYS A 11 8.03 16.94 -8.34
CA LYS A 11 8.72 15.66 -8.41
C LYS A 11 7.69 14.68 -8.93
N LYS A 12 7.87 14.20 -10.17
CA LYS A 12 7.07 13.07 -10.66
C LYS A 12 7.23 11.96 -9.63
N ASN A 13 6.10 11.45 -9.14
CA ASN A 13 6.14 10.40 -8.12
C ASN A 13 6.77 9.16 -8.75
N HIS A 14 8.00 8.83 -8.37
CA HIS A 14 8.73 7.66 -8.87
C HIS A 14 7.89 6.38 -8.78
N LEU A 15 7.03 6.27 -7.74
CA LEU A 15 6.04 5.22 -7.59
C LEU A 15 5.12 5.05 -8.80
N ILE A 16 4.61 6.15 -9.36
CA ILE A 16 3.72 6.12 -10.54
C ILE A 16 4.49 5.65 -11.77
N GLU A 17 5.76 6.05 -11.91
CA GLU A 17 6.62 5.60 -13.01
C GLU A 17 6.89 4.10 -12.95
N VAL A 18 7.21 3.57 -11.76
CA VAL A 18 7.39 2.14 -11.52
C VAL A 18 6.08 1.37 -11.76
N LEU A 19 4.95 1.89 -11.30
CA LEU A 19 3.64 1.26 -11.51
C LEU A 19 3.26 1.23 -13.00
N ASN A 20 3.54 2.32 -13.73
CA ASN A 20 3.36 2.37 -15.17
C ASN A 20 4.31 1.41 -15.89
N ALA A 21 5.53 1.21 -15.40
CA ALA A 21 6.45 0.22 -15.96
C ALA A 21 5.88 -1.20 -15.85
N VAL A 22 5.28 -1.54 -14.71
CA VAL A 22 4.65 -2.86 -14.51
C VAL A 22 3.37 -3.01 -15.36
N THR A 23 2.50 -2.00 -15.37
CA THR A 23 1.15 -2.10 -15.96
C THR A 23 1.11 -1.78 -17.46
N LEU A 24 1.87 -0.78 -17.91
CA LEU A 24 1.92 -0.30 -19.30
C LEU A 24 3.16 -0.79 -20.06
N LYS A 25 4.10 -1.46 -19.39
CA LYS A 25 5.39 -1.93 -19.95
C LYS A 25 6.26 -0.78 -20.47
N THR A 26 6.20 0.37 -19.82
CA THR A 26 7.09 1.48 -20.11
C THR A 26 8.50 1.22 -19.55
N PRO A 27 9.57 1.58 -20.25
CA PRO A 27 10.93 1.41 -19.72
C PRO A 27 11.13 2.30 -18.49
N CYS A 28 11.62 1.72 -17.39
CA CYS A 28 11.93 2.43 -16.15
C CYS A 28 13.15 1.78 -15.48
N LYS A 29 14.01 2.60 -14.86
CA LYS A 29 15.10 2.12 -14.01
C LYS A 29 14.57 2.01 -12.58
N TYR A 30 14.51 0.78 -12.08
CA TYR A 30 14.10 0.51 -10.70
C TYR A 30 15.23 0.89 -9.73
N ASN A 31 14.90 1.67 -8.70
CA ASN A 31 15.82 2.02 -7.63
C ASN A 31 15.24 1.62 -6.27
N LYS A 32 15.94 0.73 -5.57
CA LYS A 32 15.55 0.23 -4.24
C LYS A 32 15.37 1.35 -3.20
N LYS A 33 16.17 2.43 -3.29
CA LYS A 33 16.09 3.56 -2.35
C LYS A 33 14.78 4.34 -2.46
N ASP A 34 14.18 4.35 -3.65
CA ASP A 34 13.01 5.17 -3.94
C ASP A 34 11.70 4.39 -3.75
N LEU A 35 11.71 3.06 -3.97
CA LEU A 35 10.54 2.22 -3.79
C LEU A 35 10.93 0.80 -3.33
N SER A 36 10.40 0.36 -2.19
CA SER A 36 10.50 -1.04 -1.77
C SER A 36 9.57 -1.93 -2.62
N ALA A 37 10.00 -3.17 -2.89
CA ALA A 37 9.13 -4.17 -3.53
C ALA A 37 7.85 -4.43 -2.72
N TYR A 38 7.88 -4.25 -1.39
CA TYR A 38 6.70 -4.37 -0.54
C TYR A 38 5.63 -3.33 -0.88
N VAL A 39 6.04 -2.08 -1.14
CA VAL A 39 5.10 -1.04 -1.53
C VAL A 39 4.50 -1.39 -2.89
N LEU A 40 5.30 -1.93 -3.82
CA LEU A 40 4.80 -2.37 -5.11
C LEU A 40 3.78 -3.51 -4.99
N SER A 41 4.07 -4.55 -4.20
CA SER A 41 3.15 -5.66 -3.97
C SER A 41 1.85 -5.20 -3.31
N LEU A 42 1.94 -4.28 -2.34
CA LEU A 42 0.79 -3.67 -1.68
C LEU A 42 -0.10 -2.91 -2.69
N PHE A 43 0.47 -2.10 -3.58
CA PHE A 43 -0.31 -1.41 -4.61
C PHE A 43 -0.96 -2.37 -5.61
N LEU A 44 -0.24 -3.40 -6.07
CA LEU A 44 -0.78 -4.37 -7.02
C LEU A 44 -1.86 -5.26 -6.37
N SER A 45 -1.82 -5.43 -5.04
CA SER A 45 -2.80 -6.25 -4.30
C SER A 45 -4.23 -5.71 -4.32
N GLU A 46 -4.40 -4.39 -4.55
CA GLU A 46 -5.72 -3.75 -4.64
C GLU A 46 -6.52 -4.20 -5.86
N ASP A 47 -5.85 -4.69 -6.91
CA ASP A 47 -6.51 -5.26 -8.08
C ASP A 47 -6.76 -6.76 -7.88
N ARG A 48 -8.04 -7.15 -7.82
CA ARG A 48 -8.47 -8.55 -7.65
C ARG A 48 -7.87 -9.49 -8.71
N LYS A 49 -7.61 -9.02 -9.92
CA LYS A 49 -7.01 -9.84 -11.00
C LYS A 49 -5.54 -10.15 -10.73
N LEU A 50 -4.83 -9.23 -10.06
CA LEU A 50 -3.40 -9.37 -9.75
C LEU A 50 -3.15 -9.98 -8.38
N SER A 51 -4.15 -9.98 -7.51
CA SER A 51 -4.07 -10.55 -6.16
C SER A 51 -3.51 -11.98 -6.12
N LYS A 52 -3.86 -12.83 -7.10
CA LYS A 52 -3.28 -14.19 -7.22
C LYS A 52 -1.77 -14.17 -7.44
N ILE A 53 -1.32 -13.38 -8.41
CA ILE A 53 0.11 -13.22 -8.76
C ILE A 53 0.88 -12.62 -7.58
N VAL A 54 0.29 -11.63 -6.90
CA VAL A 54 0.89 -11.00 -5.72
C VAL A 54 1.01 -12.00 -4.56
N ASN A 55 0.01 -12.85 -4.34
CA ASN A 55 0.07 -13.86 -3.27
C ASN A 55 1.15 -14.92 -3.50
N GLU A 56 1.46 -15.27 -4.75
CA GLU A 56 2.54 -16.20 -5.08
C GLU A 56 3.90 -15.61 -4.70
N ILE A 57 4.18 -14.37 -5.10
CA ILE A 57 5.46 -13.71 -4.83
C ILE A 57 5.59 -13.24 -3.38
N ASN A 58 4.49 -12.92 -2.68
CA ASN A 58 4.50 -12.53 -1.28
C ASN A 58 5.18 -13.59 -0.38
N LYS A 59 5.09 -14.88 -0.73
CA LYS A 59 5.77 -15.97 -0.01
C LYS A 59 7.30 -15.85 -0.06
N TYR A 60 7.83 -15.27 -1.13
CA TYR A 60 9.26 -15.14 -1.40
C TYR A 60 9.75 -13.70 -1.25
N GLN A 61 8.89 -12.78 -0.82
CA GLN A 61 9.16 -11.35 -0.83
C GLN A 61 10.30 -10.92 0.10
N PHE A 62 10.54 -11.67 1.18
CA PHE A 62 11.66 -11.43 2.09
C PHE A 62 12.94 -12.18 1.73
N VAL A 63 12.86 -13.11 0.78
CA VAL A 63 14.00 -13.95 0.35
C VAL A 63 14.62 -13.40 -0.94
N LEU A 64 13.78 -12.91 -1.85
CA LEU A 64 14.20 -12.39 -3.14
C LEU A 64 14.63 -10.93 -3.05
N THR A 65 15.58 -10.55 -3.93
CA THR A 65 15.94 -9.14 -4.09
C THR A 65 14.81 -8.36 -4.74
N ASP A 66 14.63 -7.12 -4.33
CA ASP A 66 13.60 -6.22 -4.85
C ASP A 66 13.60 -6.07 -6.39
N GLU A 67 14.79 -6.10 -7.01
CA GLU A 67 14.94 -6.02 -8.47
C GLU A 67 14.35 -7.23 -9.19
N LEU A 68 14.53 -8.44 -8.63
CA LEU A 68 13.96 -9.67 -9.17
C LEU A 68 12.44 -9.66 -9.04
N ILE A 69 11.92 -9.19 -7.91
CA ILE A 69 10.47 -9.05 -7.69
C ILE A 69 9.89 -8.05 -8.71
N PHE A 70 10.55 -6.92 -8.94
CA PHE A 70 10.15 -5.96 -9.96
C PHE A 70 10.15 -6.58 -11.36
N LYS A 71 11.24 -7.26 -11.75
CA LYS A 71 11.32 -7.96 -13.06
C LYS A 71 10.20 -8.98 -13.20
N TYR A 72 9.95 -9.78 -12.17
CA TYR A 72 8.85 -10.75 -12.14
C TYR A 72 7.52 -10.08 -12.44
N TYR A 73 7.16 -8.98 -11.76
CA TYR A 73 5.94 -8.24 -12.04
C TYR A 73 5.89 -7.65 -13.46
N VAL A 74 7.01 -7.17 -13.99
CA VAL A 74 7.09 -6.69 -15.38
C VAL A 74 6.86 -7.83 -16.39
N HIS A 75 7.18 -9.08 -16.08
CA HIS A 75 6.90 -10.20 -16.97
C HIS A 75 5.51 -10.82 -16.78
N THR A 76 5.04 -10.96 -15.54
CA THR A 76 3.80 -11.70 -15.24
C THR A 76 2.54 -10.87 -15.36
N VAL A 77 2.59 -9.57 -15.04
CA VAL A 77 1.41 -8.71 -15.07
C VAL A 77 1.01 -8.46 -16.53
N PRO A 78 -0.22 -8.78 -16.97
CA PRO A 78 -0.63 -8.49 -18.34
C PRO A 78 -0.78 -6.98 -18.55
N LYS A 79 -0.38 -6.51 -19.73
CA LYS A 79 -0.41 -5.10 -20.10
C LYS A 79 -1.83 -4.56 -20.08
N GLY A 80 -2.04 -3.41 -19.44
CA GLY A 80 -3.35 -2.77 -19.39
C GLY A 80 -3.37 -1.51 -18.53
N ARG A 81 -4.25 -0.56 -18.86
CA ARG A 81 -4.51 0.61 -18.01
C ARG A 81 -5.29 0.17 -16.79
N ARG A 82 -4.76 0.44 -15.59
CA ARG A 82 -5.39 0.10 -14.32
C ARG A 82 -5.45 1.34 -13.45
N TYR A 83 -6.65 1.67 -12.98
CA TYR A 83 -6.89 2.80 -12.08
C TYR A 83 -7.03 2.27 -10.66
N ILE A 84 -5.87 1.99 -10.05
CA ILE A 84 -5.82 1.46 -8.69
C ILE A 84 -5.99 2.61 -7.70
N LYS A 85 -7.03 2.54 -6.87
CA LYS A 85 -7.24 3.49 -5.77
C LYS A 85 -6.90 2.79 -4.46
N PHE A 86 -5.91 3.32 -3.75
CA PHE A 86 -5.55 2.80 -2.44
C PHE A 86 -6.66 3.10 -1.42
N THR A 87 -7.24 2.05 -0.84
CA THR A 87 -8.40 2.20 0.03
C THR A 87 -7.96 2.58 1.43
N LYS A 88 -8.36 3.78 1.91
CA LYS A 88 -8.04 4.26 3.25
C LYS A 88 -9.20 3.98 4.21
N LYS A 89 -8.86 3.76 5.48
CA LYS A 89 -9.80 3.67 6.60
C LYS A 89 -10.73 4.89 6.68
N THR A 90 -12.01 4.67 6.95
CA THR A 90 -13.03 5.72 7.18
C THR A 90 -12.80 6.46 8.50
N LYS A 91 -13.37 7.66 8.67
CA LYS A 91 -13.26 8.42 9.94
C LYS A 91 -13.80 7.63 11.13
N GLU A 92 -15.00 7.06 11.00
CA GLU A 92 -15.62 6.21 12.02
C GLU A 92 -14.73 5.04 12.46
N SER A 93 -14.00 4.42 11.53
CA SER A 93 -13.08 3.33 11.86
C SER A 93 -11.87 3.80 12.68
N LYS A 94 -11.43 5.04 12.47
CA LYS A 94 -10.34 5.66 13.26
C LYS A 94 -10.80 5.99 14.66
N ASP A 95 -12.02 6.52 14.80
CA ASP A 95 -12.60 6.86 16.10
C ASP A 95 -12.78 5.58 16.94
N LYS A 96 -13.23 4.48 16.32
CA LYS A 96 -13.25 3.15 16.97
C LYS A 96 -11.86 2.66 17.34
N ASP A 97 -10.88 2.78 16.45
CA ASP A 97 -9.48 2.41 16.75
C ASP A 97 -8.92 3.21 17.96
N GLN A 98 -9.31 4.48 18.13
CA GLN A 98 -8.94 5.29 19.29
C GLN A 98 -9.61 4.79 20.59
N GLN A 99 -10.91 4.49 20.55
CA GLN A 99 -11.63 3.93 21.71
C GLN A 99 -11.01 2.59 22.15
N ILE A 100 -10.67 1.73 21.19
CA ILE A 100 -10.00 0.45 21.46
C ILE A 100 -8.66 0.69 22.15
N LYS A 101 -7.84 1.65 21.70
CA LYS A 101 -6.56 1.97 22.34
C LYS A 101 -6.73 2.43 23.78
N LEU A 102 -7.70 3.29 24.05
CA LEU A 102 -7.99 3.75 25.41
C LEU A 102 -8.40 2.58 26.33
N LEU A 103 -9.17 1.61 25.83
CA LEU A 103 -9.52 0.41 26.57
C LEU A 103 -8.31 -0.50 26.80
N MET A 104 -7.46 -0.68 25.80
CA MET A 104 -6.22 -1.46 25.93
C MET A 104 -5.31 -0.86 27.00
N GLU A 105 -5.10 0.46 26.98
CA GLU A 105 -4.25 1.15 27.96
C GLU A 105 -4.85 1.11 29.37
N ARG A 106 -6.18 1.26 29.51
CA ARG A 106 -6.83 1.29 30.82
C ARG A 106 -6.90 -0.08 31.49
N TYR A 107 -7.14 -1.13 30.72
CA TYR A 107 -7.38 -2.47 31.25
C TYR A 107 -6.23 -3.44 30.99
N ASN A 108 -5.16 -3.01 30.31
CA ASN A 108 -4.03 -3.85 29.89
C ASN A 108 -4.46 -5.12 29.15
N ILE A 109 -5.55 -5.00 28.37
CA ILE A 109 -6.13 -6.08 27.59
C ILE A 109 -5.64 -6.04 26.14
N SER A 110 -5.76 -7.17 25.47
CA SER A 110 -5.43 -7.27 24.04
C SER A 110 -6.40 -6.44 23.18
N LYS A 111 -5.95 -6.06 21.98
CA LYS A 111 -6.81 -5.37 20.99
C LYS A 111 -8.09 -6.17 20.68
N ARG A 112 -7.98 -7.50 20.67
CA ARG A 112 -9.09 -8.40 20.39
C ARG A 112 -10.16 -8.31 21.48
N GLU A 113 -9.76 -8.38 22.74
CA GLU A 113 -10.68 -8.27 23.88
C GLU A 113 -11.33 -6.88 23.94
N ALA A 114 -10.52 -5.81 23.79
CA ALA A 114 -11.04 -4.45 23.74
C ALA A 114 -12.05 -4.23 22.62
N SER A 115 -11.85 -4.88 21.46
CA SER A 115 -12.80 -4.80 20.35
C SER A 115 -14.12 -5.53 20.64
N LEU A 116 -14.08 -6.66 21.37
CA LEU A 116 -15.27 -7.41 21.76
C LEU A 116 -16.13 -6.63 22.76
N SER A 117 -15.51 -5.95 23.73
CA SER A 117 -16.22 -5.14 24.71
C SER A 117 -17.04 -3.98 24.11
N LEU A 118 -16.67 -3.50 22.92
CA LEU A 118 -17.39 -2.43 22.22
C LEU A 118 -18.60 -2.94 21.41
N ILE A 119 -18.68 -4.25 21.12
CA ILE A 119 -19.73 -4.84 20.27
C ILE A 119 -21.04 -5.03 21.06
N GLU A 120 -20.98 -5.16 22.39
CA GLU A 120 -22.12 -5.63 23.19
C GLU A 120 -23.23 -4.59 23.44
N ARG A 121 -23.06 -3.30 23.09
CA ARG A 121 -24.06 -2.25 23.36
C ARG A 121 -25.14 -2.04 22.28
N LYS A 122 -25.23 -2.91 21.27
CA LYS A 122 -26.33 -2.91 20.29
C LYS A 122 -27.39 -3.99 20.56
N ARG A 123 -27.65 -4.33 21.82
CA ARG A 123 -28.87 -5.06 22.17
C ARG A 123 -30.03 -4.05 22.16
N LYS A 124 -30.98 -4.31 21.26
CA LYS A 124 -32.24 -3.57 21.10
C LYS A 124 -33.02 -3.52 22.40
#